data_AF-B7FVX1-F1
#
_entry.id   AF-B7FVX1-F1
#
_cell.length_a   1.000
_cell.length_b   1.000
_cell.length_c   1.000
_cell.angle_alpha   90.00
_cell.angle_beta   90.00
_cell.angle_gamma   90.00
#
_symmetry.space_group_name_H-M   'P 1'
#
loop_
_entity.id
_entity.type
_entity.pdbx_description
1 polymer ?
#
loop_
_entity_poly.entity_id
_entity_poly.type
_entity_poly.pdbx_seq_one_letter_code
_entity_poly.pdbx_strand_id
1 'polypeptide(L)'
;MHPPLDRPHPDCEEQISDLKICHAESWKKYLGRCNNIKVRLDNCLKAEKKRLLDEMNVNLVEQKLKEQDVIKEAFGKSETFEEYLARDRDYQAELSKKRGREQKL
;
A
#
# COMPACT_ATOMS: atom_id res chain seq x y z
N MET A 1 8.05 -21.75 0.58
CA MET A 1 6.63 -22.17 0.75
C MET A 1 5.72 -21.02 0.36
N HIS A 2 4.52 -21.27 -0.20
CA HIS A 2 3.51 -20.22 -0.44
C HIS A 2 2.66 -20.00 0.83
N PRO A 3 2.02 -18.82 1.03
CA PRO A 3 1.03 -18.61 2.09
C PRO A 3 -0.16 -19.57 1.95
N PRO A 4 -0.94 -19.84 3.01
CA PRO A 4 -2.13 -20.69 2.92
C PRO A 4 -3.11 -20.19 1.84
N LEU A 5 -3.59 -21.12 1.01
CA LEU A 5 -4.52 -20.90 -0.11
C LEU A 5 -5.98 -21.12 0.32
N ASP A 6 -6.29 -20.85 1.58
CA ASP A 6 -7.58 -21.17 2.21
C ASP A 6 -8.71 -20.25 1.72
N ARG A 7 -8.35 -19.11 1.13
CA ARG A 7 -9.27 -18.14 0.54
C ARG A 7 -9.43 -18.39 -0.97
N PRO A 8 -10.58 -18.06 -1.56
CA PRO A 8 -10.78 -18.23 -3.01
C PRO A 8 -9.82 -17.33 -3.81
N HIS A 9 -9.31 -17.88 -4.89
CA HIS A 9 -8.38 -17.25 -5.82
C HIS A 9 -8.89 -17.45 -7.26
N PRO A 10 -9.97 -16.74 -7.66
CA PRO A 10 -10.64 -16.95 -8.94
C PRO A 10 -9.71 -16.79 -10.15
N ASP A 11 -8.69 -15.91 -10.06
CA ASP A 11 -7.78 -15.65 -11.18
C ASP A 11 -6.67 -16.71 -11.27
N CYS A 12 -6.43 -17.47 -10.20
CA CYS A 12 -5.28 -18.37 -10.05
C CYS A 12 -5.65 -19.84 -9.80
N GLU A 13 -6.90 -20.22 -10.06
CA GLU A 13 -7.41 -21.57 -9.77
C GLU A 13 -6.65 -22.67 -10.54
N GLU A 14 -6.26 -22.40 -11.78
CA GLU A 14 -5.47 -23.31 -12.61
C GLU A 14 -4.13 -23.67 -11.96
N GLN A 15 -3.36 -22.67 -11.54
CA GLN A 15 -2.04 -22.84 -10.95
C GLN A 15 -2.13 -23.52 -9.57
N ILE A 16 -3.23 -23.30 -8.84
CA ILE A 16 -3.53 -23.98 -7.58
C ILE A 16 -3.83 -25.46 -7.84
N SER A 17 -4.61 -25.77 -8.88
CA SER A 17 -4.90 -27.15 -9.30
C SER A 17 -3.61 -27.90 -9.67
N ASP A 18 -2.76 -27.28 -10.48
CA ASP A 18 -1.46 -27.85 -10.87
C ASP A 18 -0.57 -28.14 -9.66
N LEU A 19 -0.57 -27.26 -8.68
CA LEU A 19 0.20 -27.45 -7.45
C LEU A 19 -0.36 -28.60 -6.61
N LYS A 20 -1.69 -28.72 -6.51
CA LYS A 20 -2.36 -29.84 -5.83
C LYS A 20 -2.01 -31.17 -6.49
N ILE A 21 -2.02 -31.22 -7.82
CA ILE A 21 -1.61 -32.40 -8.60
C ILE A 21 -0.13 -32.73 -8.33
N CYS A 22 0.75 -31.73 -8.35
CA CYS A 22 2.18 -31.94 -8.08
C CYS A 22 2.46 -32.43 -6.65
N HIS A 23 1.67 -31.97 -5.68
CA HIS A 23 1.78 -32.37 -4.28
C HIS A 23 1.08 -33.70 -3.94
N ALA A 24 0.21 -34.20 -4.81
CA ALA A 24 -0.43 -35.51 -4.64
C ALA A 24 0.59 -36.67 -4.63
N GLU A 25 1.73 -36.49 -5.30
CA GLU A 25 2.85 -37.44 -5.29
C GLU A 25 3.88 -37.04 -4.21
N SER A 26 3.71 -37.58 -3.01
CA SER A 26 4.32 -37.20 -1.71
C SER A 26 5.84 -37.02 -1.66
N TRP A 27 6.58 -37.51 -2.65
CA TRP A 27 8.04 -37.56 -2.70
C TRP A 27 8.62 -36.44 -3.60
N LYS A 28 7.87 -35.99 -4.61
CA LYS A 28 8.30 -34.93 -5.54
C LYS A 28 8.25 -33.53 -4.92
N LYS A 29 7.44 -33.34 -3.88
CA LYS A 29 7.32 -32.06 -3.13
C LYS A 29 8.60 -31.65 -2.39
N TYR A 30 9.45 -32.61 -2.00
CA TYR A 30 10.70 -32.33 -1.27
C TYR A 30 11.93 -32.20 -2.18
N LEU A 31 11.81 -32.59 -3.45
CA LEU A 31 12.91 -32.59 -4.44
C LEU A 31 12.90 -31.36 -5.36
N GLY A 32 12.09 -30.33 -5.07
CA GLY A 32 12.01 -29.11 -5.88
C GLY A 32 11.37 -29.29 -7.26
N ARG A 33 10.77 -30.45 -7.57
CA ARG A 33 10.14 -30.71 -8.87
C ARG A 33 8.92 -29.83 -9.15
N CYS A 34 8.28 -29.30 -8.10
CA CYS A 34 7.14 -28.39 -8.23
C CYS A 34 7.54 -26.90 -8.29
N ASN A 35 8.85 -26.56 -8.37
CA ASN A 35 9.31 -25.17 -8.30
C ASN A 35 8.76 -24.29 -9.44
N ASN A 36 8.68 -24.81 -10.67
CA ASN A 36 8.15 -24.03 -11.80
C ASN A 36 6.66 -23.70 -11.60
N ILE A 37 5.88 -24.66 -11.09
CA ILE A 37 4.46 -24.47 -10.76
C ILE A 37 4.34 -23.43 -9.64
N LYS A 38 5.20 -23.51 -8.61
CA LYS A 38 5.25 -22.52 -7.54
C LYS A 38 5.57 -21.11 -8.05
N VAL A 39 6.55 -20.95 -8.93
CA VAL A 39 6.89 -19.63 -9.50
C VAL A 39 5.71 -19.07 -10.30
N ARG A 40 5.04 -19.91 -11.10
CA ARG A 40 3.85 -19.52 -11.84
C ARG A 40 2.71 -19.08 -10.91
N LEU A 41 2.44 -19.85 -9.85
CA LEU A 41 1.45 -19.52 -8.85
C LEU A 41 1.78 -18.22 -8.11
N ASP A 42 3.03 -18.05 -7.66
CA ASP A 42 3.45 -16.84 -6.94
C ASP A 42 3.29 -15.60 -7.82
N ASN A 43 3.54 -15.69 -9.13
CA ASN A 43 3.33 -14.59 -10.07
C ASN A 43 1.84 -14.27 -10.26
N CYS A 44 1.00 -15.30 -10.41
CA CYS A 44 -0.45 -15.12 -10.52
C CYS A 44 -1.03 -14.44 -9.27
N LEU A 45 -0.70 -14.95 -8.08
CA LEU A 45 -1.19 -14.40 -6.81
C LEU A 45 -0.75 -12.95 -6.58
N LYS A 46 0.45 -12.57 -7.03
CA LYS A 46 0.91 -11.18 -6.99
C LYS A 46 0.07 -10.29 -7.91
N ALA A 47 -0.25 -10.76 -9.12
CA ALA A 47 -1.07 -10.01 -10.07
C ALA A 47 -2.51 -9.85 -9.56
N GLU A 48 -3.13 -10.93 -9.11
CA GLU A 48 -4.47 -10.92 -8.52
C GLU A 48 -4.53 -10.00 -7.29
N LYS A 49 -3.56 -10.11 -6.37
CA LYS A 49 -3.47 -9.21 -5.21
C LYS A 49 -3.39 -7.75 -5.63
N LYS A 50 -2.59 -7.45 -6.66
CA LYS A 50 -2.46 -6.08 -7.17
C LYS A 50 -3.78 -5.57 -7.72
N ARG A 51 -4.44 -6.35 -8.59
CA ARG A 51 -5.75 -6.00 -9.15
C ARG A 51 -6.79 -5.71 -8.06
N LEU A 52 -6.91 -6.60 -7.08
CA LEU A 52 -7.84 -6.42 -5.96
C LEU A 52 -7.52 -5.19 -5.12
N LEU A 53 -6.24 -4.91 -4.86
CA LEU A 53 -5.84 -3.69 -4.15
C LEU A 53 -6.15 -2.44 -4.97
N ASP A 54 -5.92 -2.46 -6.28
CA ASP A 54 -6.21 -1.34 -7.16
C ASP A 54 -7.72 -1.06 -7.17
N GLU A 55 -8.56 -2.11 -7.25
CA GLU A 55 -10.03 -2.02 -7.15
C GLU A 55 -10.51 -1.49 -5.80
N MET A 56 -9.94 -1.97 -4.69
CA MET A 56 -10.29 -1.49 -3.36
C MET A 56 -9.87 -0.04 -3.13
N ASN A 57 -8.79 0.41 -3.78
CA ASN A 57 -8.21 1.73 -3.56
C ASN A 57 -8.68 2.80 -4.54
N VAL A 58 -9.56 2.49 -5.51
CA VAL A 58 -10.04 3.44 -6.53
C VAL A 58 -10.51 4.76 -5.92
N ASN A 59 -11.27 4.69 -4.82
CA ASN A 59 -11.86 5.86 -4.17
C ASN A 59 -11.13 6.27 -2.88
N LEU A 60 -9.97 5.66 -2.58
CA LEU A 60 -9.29 5.89 -1.30
C LEU A 60 -8.84 7.34 -1.15
N VAL A 61 -8.35 7.96 -2.23
CA VAL A 61 -7.93 9.38 -2.22
C VAL A 61 -9.13 10.28 -1.98
N GLU A 62 -10.23 10.04 -2.69
CA GLU A 62 -11.45 10.83 -2.55
C GLU A 62 -12.05 10.71 -1.14
N GLN A 63 -12.11 9.49 -0.59
CA GLN A 63 -12.58 9.25 0.78
C GLN A 63 -11.70 9.95 1.82
N LYS A 64 -10.37 9.89 1.67
CA LYS A 64 -9.43 10.59 2.56
C LYS A 64 -9.53 12.11 2.48
N LEU A 65 -9.86 12.66 1.32
CA LEU A 65 -10.09 14.10 1.16
C LEU A 65 -11.39 14.50 1.87
N LYS A 66 -12.48 13.77 1.66
CA LYS A 66 -13.76 14.00 2.35
C LYS A 66 -13.62 13.91 3.87
N GLU A 67 -12.90 12.91 4.36
CA GLU A 67 -12.62 12.75 5.80
C GLU A 67 -11.84 13.95 6.35
N GLN A 68 -10.81 14.40 5.64
CA GLN A 68 -10.05 15.60 6.04
C GLN A 68 -10.91 16.85 6.06
N ASP A 69 -11.81 17.03 5.09
CA ASP A 69 -12.68 18.21 5.05
C ASP A 69 -13.69 18.21 6.21
N VAL A 70 -14.29 17.05 6.52
CA VAL A 70 -15.17 16.90 7.70
C VAL A 70 -14.40 17.18 9.00
N ILE A 71 -13.16 16.72 9.10
CA ILE A 71 -12.29 17.00 10.26
C ILE A 71 -12.02 18.50 10.37
N LYS A 72 -11.63 19.18 9.29
CA LYS A 72 -11.39 20.63 9.29
C LYS A 72 -12.62 21.41 9.74
N GLU A 73 -13.79 21.04 9.24
CA GLU A 73 -15.07 21.65 9.62
C GLU A 73 -15.39 21.42 11.10
N ALA A 74 -15.26 20.17 11.58
CA ALA A 74 -15.57 19.81 12.97
C ALA A 74 -14.64 20.48 13.99
N PHE A 75 -13.35 20.65 13.67
CA PHE A 75 -12.39 21.31 14.55
C PHE A 75 -12.44 22.84 14.48
N GLY A 76 -13.29 23.44 13.64
CA GLY A 76 -13.43 24.89 13.48
C GLY A 76 -12.15 25.58 12.99
N LYS A 77 -11.16 24.80 12.53
CA LYS A 77 -9.92 25.29 11.96
C LYS A 77 -10.08 25.26 10.44
N SER A 78 -10.53 26.40 9.91
CA SER A 78 -10.66 26.61 8.47
C SER A 78 -9.31 26.71 7.75
N GLU A 79 -8.22 26.92 8.51
CA GLU A 79 -6.88 27.10 7.96
C GLU A 79 -6.04 25.83 8.05
N THR A 80 -5.22 25.58 7.05
CA THR A 80 -4.22 24.52 7.08
C THR A 80 -3.11 24.85 8.08
N PHE A 81 -2.32 23.85 8.47
CA PHE A 81 -1.14 24.07 9.34
C PHE A 81 -0.13 25.03 8.69
N GLU A 82 0.04 24.96 7.37
CA GLU A 82 0.92 25.89 6.63
C GLU A 82 0.37 27.32 6.61
N GLU A 83 -0.94 27.49 6.45
CA GLU A 83 -1.60 28.80 6.52
C GLU A 83 -1.52 29.42 7.92
N TYR A 84 -1.65 28.58 8.96
CA TYR A 84 -1.42 28.98 10.34
C TYR A 84 0.02 29.46 10.55
N LEU A 85 1.01 28.67 10.13
CA LEU A 85 2.43 29.03 10.26
C LEU A 85 2.82 30.25 9.41
N ALA A 86 2.16 30.47 8.28
CA ALA A 86 2.35 31.67 7.47
C ALA A 86 1.93 32.95 8.22
N ARG A 87 0.91 32.86 9.08
CA ARG A 87 0.42 33.97 9.91
C ARG A 87 1.08 34.07 11.28
N ASP A 88 1.66 32.98 11.77
CA ASP A 88 2.33 32.93 13.07
C ASP A 88 3.59 33.83 13.07
N ARG A 89 3.52 34.92 13.84
CA ARG A 89 4.58 35.94 13.86
C ARG A 89 5.90 35.40 14.42
N ASP A 90 5.83 34.53 15.41
CA ASP A 90 7.01 33.98 16.09
C ASP A 90 7.74 33.01 15.15
N TYR A 91 6.98 32.17 14.45
CA TYR A 91 7.52 31.26 13.44
C TYR A 91 8.21 32.02 12.29
N GLN A 92 7.58 33.07 11.74
CA GLN A 92 8.18 33.88 10.67
C GLN A 92 9.43 34.64 11.14
N ALA A 93 9.46 35.08 12.40
CA ALA A 93 10.63 35.70 13.00
C ALA A 93 11.81 34.70 13.10
N GLU A 94 11.56 33.44 13.45
CA GLU A 94 12.61 32.41 13.47
C GLU A 94 13.09 32.02 12.07
N LEU A 95 12.16 31.94 11.09
CA LEU A 95 12.48 31.69 9.69
C LEU A 95 13.40 32.77 9.10
N SER A 96 13.10 34.04 9.36
CA SER A 96 13.92 35.16 8.89
C SER A 96 15.31 35.17 9.55
N LYS A 97 15.41 34.87 10.86
CA LYS A 97 16.70 34.68 11.54
C LYS A 97 17.52 33.56 10.92
N LYS A 98 16.90 32.42 10.61
CA LYS A 98 17.57 31.28 9.97
C LYS A 98 18.11 31.65 8.59
N ARG A 99 17.28 32.27 7.73
CA ARG A 99 17.71 32.74 6.40
C ARG A 99 18.88 33.72 6.47
N GLY A 100 18.87 34.61 7.48
CA GLY A 100 19.97 35.55 7.71
C GLY A 100 21.26 34.89 8.22
N ARG A 101 21.18 33.73 8.89
CA ARG A 101 22.36 32.93 9.26
C ARG A 101 22.93 32.21 8.04
N GLU A 102 22.06 31.65 7.21
CA GLU A 102 22.46 30.92 5.99
C GLU A 102 23.10 31.83 4.94
N GLN A 103 22.66 33.09 4.81
CA GLN A 103 23.29 34.07 3.90
C GLN A 103 24.63 34.62 4.39
N LYS A 104 25.01 34.36 5.65
CA LYS A 104 26.28 34.80 6.25
C LYS A 104 27.36 33.71 6.22
N LEU A 105 27.02 32.50 5.77
CA LEU A 105 27.93 31.40 5.47
C LEU A 105 28.35 31.48 4.00
#